data_AF-A0A2K5S2A2-F1
#
_entry.id   AF-A0A2K5S2A2-F1
#
_cell.length_a   1.000
_cell.length_b   1.000
_cell.length_c   1.000
_cell.angle_alpha   90.00
_cell.angle_beta   90.00
_cell.angle_gamma   90.00
#
_symmetry.space_group_name_H-M   'P 1'
#
loop_
_entity.id
_entity.type
_entity.pdbx_description
1 polymer ?
#
loop_
_entity_poly.entity_id
_entity_poly.type
_entity_poly.pdbx_seq_one_letter_code
_entity_poly.pdbx_strand_id
1 'polypeptide(L)'
;DCPPEAGDFRAQQCSAHNDVKHHGQFYEWLPVSNDPDNPCSLKCQAKGTALVVELAPKVLDGTRCYTESLDMCISGLCQIVGCDHQLGSTIKEDNCGVCNGDGSTCRLVRGQYKSQLSATKLDDTVVAIPYGSRHIRLVLKGPDHLYLETKSLQGAKGENSLSSTGTFLVDNSSVDFQKFPDKEILRMAGPLTADFIIKIRNLGAADSAVQFIFYQPIIHRWRETDFFPCSATCGGGYQLTSAECYDLRSNRVVADQYCHYYPENIKPKPKLQECNLDPCPARWEATPWTACSSSCGGGIQSRAVSCVEEDIQGHVTSVEEWKCMYTPKMPIAQPCNIFDCPKWLAQEWSPVTVPSFFVH
;
A
#
# COMPACT_ATOMS: atom_id res chain seq x y z
N ASP A 1 -15.17 -5.74 -21.27
CA ASP A 1 -15.35 -4.28 -21.09
C ASP A 1 -15.51 -3.59 -22.42
N CYS A 2 -16.44 -2.64 -22.48
CA CYS A 2 -16.58 -1.74 -23.63
C CYS A 2 -15.35 -0.81 -23.69
N PRO A 3 -14.88 -0.42 -24.89
CA PRO A 3 -13.82 0.57 -25.03
C PRO A 3 -14.21 1.89 -24.32
N PRO A 4 -13.26 2.63 -23.73
CA PRO A 4 -13.54 3.93 -23.13
C PRO A 4 -14.15 4.94 -24.13
N GLU A 5 -13.93 4.72 -25.43
CA GLU A 5 -14.52 5.49 -26.52
C GLU A 5 -16.00 5.19 -26.79
N ALA A 6 -16.55 4.12 -26.21
CA ALA A 6 -17.95 3.76 -26.40
C ALA A 6 -18.91 4.85 -25.85
N GLY A 7 -18.45 5.70 -24.92
CA GLY A 7 -19.30 6.73 -24.33
C GLY A 7 -20.44 6.16 -23.48
N ASP A 8 -21.38 7.02 -23.08
CA ASP A 8 -22.53 6.62 -22.27
C ASP A 8 -23.53 5.81 -23.10
N PHE A 9 -23.89 4.61 -22.61
CA PHE A 9 -24.85 3.72 -23.26
C PHE A 9 -26.24 4.35 -23.41
N ARG A 10 -26.63 5.26 -22.50
CA ARG A 10 -27.88 6.02 -22.65
C ARG A 10 -27.77 7.09 -23.74
N ALA A 11 -26.62 7.74 -23.86
CA ALA A 11 -26.35 8.71 -24.93
C ALA A 11 -26.41 8.04 -26.31
N GLN A 12 -25.87 6.83 -26.45
CA GLN A 12 -25.96 6.04 -27.68
C GLN A 12 -27.42 5.74 -28.07
N GLN A 13 -28.27 5.43 -27.09
CA GLN A 13 -29.69 5.19 -27.34
C GLN A 13 -30.41 6.47 -27.81
N CYS A 14 -30.10 7.64 -27.24
CA CYS A 14 -30.62 8.91 -27.74
C CYS A 14 -30.11 9.23 -29.17
N SER A 15 -28.82 9.07 -29.42
CA SER A 15 -28.22 9.43 -30.71
C SER A 15 -28.70 8.54 -31.86
N ALA A 16 -29.16 7.31 -31.58
CA ALA A 16 -29.81 6.44 -32.55
C ALA A 16 -31.09 7.05 -33.14
N HIS A 17 -31.69 8.05 -32.49
CA HIS A 17 -32.85 8.79 -32.99
C HIS A 17 -32.50 10.08 -33.75
N ASN A 18 -31.21 10.42 -33.93
CA ASN A 18 -30.80 11.63 -34.65
C ASN A 18 -31.23 11.61 -36.12
N ASP A 19 -31.30 10.42 -36.73
CA ASP A 19 -31.72 10.22 -38.13
C ASP A 19 -33.26 10.08 -38.27
N VAL A 20 -34.02 10.24 -37.18
CA VAL A 20 -35.48 10.16 -37.16
C VAL A 20 -36.07 11.56 -36.99
N LYS A 21 -36.95 11.95 -37.91
CA LYS A 21 -37.64 13.25 -37.81
C LYS A 21 -38.62 13.28 -36.65
N HIS A 22 -38.46 14.23 -35.74
CA HIS A 22 -39.43 14.55 -34.71
C HIS A 22 -40.16 15.83 -35.09
N HIS A 23 -41.48 15.76 -35.27
CA HIS A 23 -42.31 16.87 -35.78
C HIS A 23 -41.75 17.51 -37.07
N GLY A 24 -41.16 16.69 -37.96
CA GLY A 24 -40.63 17.13 -39.26
C GLY A 24 -39.20 17.70 -39.24
N GLN A 25 -38.58 17.86 -38.06
CA GLN A 25 -37.19 18.33 -37.90
C GLN A 25 -36.28 17.22 -37.39
N PHE A 26 -35.00 17.32 -37.71
CA PHE A 26 -33.94 16.49 -37.12
C PHE A 26 -33.35 17.23 -35.92
N TYR A 27 -33.03 16.48 -34.88
CA TYR A 27 -32.38 17.00 -33.68
C TYR A 27 -31.18 16.14 -33.33
N GLU A 28 -30.16 16.77 -32.74
CA GLU A 28 -29.12 16.06 -32.03
C GLU A 28 -29.61 15.83 -30.59
N TRP A 29 -29.87 14.58 -30.24
CA TRP A 29 -30.45 14.20 -28.96
C TRP A 29 -29.36 13.91 -27.92
N LEU A 30 -29.47 14.52 -26.75
CA LEU A 30 -28.63 14.29 -25.59
C LEU A 30 -29.43 13.59 -24.49
N PRO A 31 -28.85 12.65 -23.72
CA PRO A 31 -29.58 11.94 -22.68
C PRO A 31 -29.96 12.87 -21.53
N VAL A 32 -31.19 12.72 -21.04
CA VAL A 32 -31.59 13.26 -19.74
C VAL A 32 -31.32 12.18 -18.69
N SER A 33 -30.48 12.52 -17.72
CA SER A 33 -30.06 11.62 -16.65
C SER A 33 -30.73 11.98 -15.33
N ASN A 34 -30.80 11.00 -14.41
CA ASN A 34 -31.33 11.17 -13.05
C ASN A 34 -32.78 11.66 -12.98
N ASP A 35 -33.63 11.16 -13.87
CA ASP A 35 -35.08 11.41 -13.81
C ASP A 35 -35.67 10.79 -12.53
N PRO A 36 -36.33 11.59 -11.66
CA PRO A 36 -36.83 11.11 -10.38
C PRO A 36 -38.09 10.25 -10.50
N ASP A 37 -38.86 10.40 -11.58
CA ASP A 37 -40.14 9.73 -11.76
C ASP A 37 -39.97 8.41 -12.51
N ASN A 38 -39.23 8.44 -13.63
CA ASN A 38 -39.05 7.31 -14.54
C ASN A 38 -37.59 7.17 -15.02
N PRO A 39 -36.66 6.75 -14.14
CA PRO A 39 -35.23 6.68 -14.46
C PRO A 39 -34.89 5.68 -15.59
N CYS A 40 -35.78 4.72 -15.85
CA CYS A 40 -35.59 3.71 -16.90
C CYS A 40 -36.31 4.00 -18.22
N SER A 41 -36.93 5.17 -18.35
CA SER A 41 -37.43 5.68 -19.64
C SER A 41 -36.29 6.33 -20.45
N LEU A 42 -36.41 6.35 -21.78
CA LEU A 42 -35.45 7.04 -22.65
C LEU A 42 -35.93 8.47 -22.91
N LYS A 43 -35.64 9.39 -21.98
CA LYS A 43 -35.84 10.82 -22.16
C LYS A 43 -34.59 11.48 -22.73
N CYS A 44 -34.76 12.23 -23.80
CA CYS A 44 -33.68 12.92 -24.49
C CYS A 44 -34.03 14.40 -24.71
N GLN A 45 -33.04 15.27 -24.57
CA GLN A 45 -33.15 16.69 -24.82
C GLN A 45 -32.52 17.04 -26.17
N ALA A 46 -33.20 17.84 -26.98
CA ALA A 46 -32.62 18.35 -28.23
C ALA A 46 -31.56 19.41 -27.92
N LYS A 47 -30.32 19.17 -28.37
CA LYS A 47 -29.16 20.02 -28.11
C LYS A 47 -29.41 21.47 -28.51
N GLY A 48 -29.07 22.39 -27.62
CA GLY A 48 -29.27 23.84 -27.83
C GLY A 48 -30.72 24.32 -27.69
N THR A 49 -31.64 23.45 -27.26
CA THR A 49 -33.06 23.80 -27.05
C THR A 49 -33.54 23.32 -25.68
N ALA A 50 -34.70 23.81 -25.24
CA ALA A 50 -35.38 23.34 -24.03
C ALA A 50 -36.33 22.15 -24.28
N LEU A 51 -36.35 21.60 -25.50
CA LEU A 51 -37.24 20.51 -25.87
C LEU A 51 -36.71 19.19 -25.28
N VAL A 52 -37.50 18.57 -24.39
CA VAL A 52 -37.27 17.25 -23.83
C VAL A 52 -38.39 16.32 -24.28
N VAL A 53 -38.04 15.15 -24.79
CA VAL A 53 -38.99 14.15 -25.31
C VAL A 53 -38.64 12.77 -24.78
N GLU A 54 -39.66 11.99 -24.44
CA GLU A 54 -39.54 10.56 -24.20
C GLU A 54 -39.57 9.80 -25.53
N LEU A 55 -38.41 9.34 -25.99
CA LEU A 55 -38.28 8.66 -27.29
C LEU A 55 -38.62 7.16 -27.20
N ALA A 56 -38.51 6.56 -26.01
CA ALA A 56 -38.93 5.19 -25.74
C ALA A 56 -39.36 4.99 -24.28
N PRO A 57 -40.35 4.11 -24.01
CA PRO A 57 -40.87 3.87 -22.66
C PRO A 57 -39.88 3.15 -21.75
N LYS A 58 -38.92 2.42 -22.34
CA LYS A 58 -37.83 1.76 -21.61
C LYS A 58 -36.52 1.86 -22.37
N VAL A 59 -35.44 2.06 -21.64
CA VAL A 59 -34.07 1.86 -22.13
C VAL A 59 -33.74 0.38 -22.26
N LEU A 60 -32.68 0.07 -22.99
CA LEU A 60 -32.14 -1.29 -23.08
C LEU A 60 -31.64 -1.77 -21.71
N ASP A 61 -31.83 -3.06 -21.44
CA ASP A 61 -31.41 -3.68 -20.19
C ASP A 61 -29.90 -3.52 -19.98
N GLY A 62 -29.49 -3.16 -18.76
CA GLY A 62 -28.10 -2.83 -18.42
C GLY A 62 -27.76 -1.33 -18.50
N THR A 63 -28.67 -0.48 -18.98
CA THR A 63 -28.49 0.98 -18.89
C THR A 63 -28.59 1.43 -17.43
N ARG A 64 -27.67 2.28 -16.95
CA ARG A 64 -27.73 2.82 -15.59
C ARG A 64 -29.00 3.64 -15.36
N CYS A 65 -29.61 3.51 -14.19
CA CYS A 65 -30.74 4.33 -13.78
C CYS A 65 -30.31 5.76 -13.44
N TYR A 66 -29.23 5.85 -12.67
CA TYR A 66 -28.68 7.09 -12.13
C TYR A 66 -27.18 7.14 -12.42
N THR A 67 -26.63 8.35 -12.61
CA THR A 67 -25.20 8.53 -12.94
C THR A 67 -24.28 8.11 -11.80
N GLU A 68 -24.71 8.32 -10.56
CA GLU A 68 -23.93 8.08 -9.34
C GLU A 68 -24.16 6.68 -8.74
N SER A 69 -25.05 5.88 -9.32
CA SER A 69 -25.38 4.53 -8.86
C SER A 69 -24.91 3.47 -9.85
N LEU A 70 -24.74 2.25 -9.35
CA LEU A 70 -24.57 1.06 -10.18
C LEU A 70 -25.91 0.45 -10.60
N ASP A 71 -27.02 0.93 -10.02
CA ASP A 71 -28.36 0.43 -10.32
C ASP A 71 -28.65 0.46 -11.81
N MET A 72 -29.21 -0.63 -12.32
CA MET A 72 -29.43 -0.84 -13.75
C MET A 72 -30.90 -1.04 -14.05
N CYS A 73 -31.30 -0.51 -15.20
CA CYS A 73 -32.61 -0.77 -15.77
C CYS A 73 -32.66 -2.20 -16.29
N ILE A 74 -33.64 -2.97 -15.80
CA ILE A 74 -33.95 -4.33 -16.27
C ILE A 74 -35.45 -4.42 -16.47
N SER A 75 -35.88 -4.70 -17.69
CA SER A 75 -37.29 -4.76 -18.06
C SER A 75 -38.07 -3.48 -17.72
N GLY A 76 -37.41 -2.32 -17.83
CA GLY A 76 -38.00 -1.01 -17.52
C GLY A 76 -38.08 -0.65 -16.04
N LEU A 77 -37.60 -1.51 -15.14
CA LEU A 77 -37.53 -1.26 -13.70
C LEU A 77 -36.08 -1.02 -13.28
N CYS A 78 -35.88 -0.07 -12.36
CA CYS A 78 -34.56 0.17 -11.80
C CYS A 78 -34.25 -0.87 -10.73
N GLN A 79 -33.30 -1.76 -11.01
CA GLN A 79 -32.88 -2.83 -10.11
C GLN A 79 -31.58 -2.45 -9.41
N ILE A 80 -31.49 -2.82 -8.13
CA ILE A 80 -30.32 -2.53 -7.29
C ILE A 80 -29.15 -3.38 -7.77
N VAL A 81 -27.97 -2.78 -7.88
CA VAL A 81 -26.73 -3.49 -8.17
C VAL A 81 -25.69 -3.12 -7.13
N GLY A 82 -25.14 -4.14 -6.45
CA GLY A 82 -24.09 -3.93 -5.47
C GLY A 82 -22.75 -3.58 -6.13
N CYS A 83 -21.82 -3.06 -5.33
CA CYS A 83 -20.45 -2.77 -5.79
C CYS A 83 -19.65 -4.02 -6.20
N ASP A 84 -20.15 -5.21 -5.85
CA ASP A 84 -19.66 -6.51 -6.29
C ASP A 84 -20.22 -6.92 -7.67
N HIS A 85 -20.94 -6.00 -8.32
CA HIS A 85 -21.58 -6.15 -9.63
C HIS A 85 -22.64 -7.25 -9.68
N GLN A 86 -23.23 -7.59 -8.53
CA GLN A 86 -24.32 -8.55 -8.43
C GLN A 86 -25.68 -7.85 -8.34
N LEU A 87 -26.63 -8.34 -9.14
CA LEU A 87 -28.01 -7.85 -9.12
C LEU A 87 -28.70 -8.21 -7.80
N GLY A 88 -29.35 -7.23 -7.16
CA GLY A 88 -30.00 -7.38 -5.87
C GLY A 88 -29.05 -7.38 -4.66
N SER A 89 -27.74 -7.29 -4.90
CA SER A 89 -26.75 -7.13 -3.83
C SER A 89 -26.88 -5.76 -3.19
N THR A 90 -26.94 -5.73 -1.86
CA THR A 90 -27.00 -4.49 -1.07
C THR A 90 -25.62 -4.02 -0.63
N ILE A 91 -24.56 -4.67 -1.09
CA ILE A 91 -23.18 -4.32 -0.76
C ILE A 91 -22.82 -3.00 -1.44
N LYS A 92 -22.29 -2.04 -0.67
CA LYS A 92 -21.94 -0.71 -1.16
C LYS A 92 -20.44 -0.47 -1.02
N GLU A 93 -19.95 0.47 -1.82
CA GLU A 93 -18.61 1.02 -1.60
C GLU A 93 -18.58 1.76 -0.26
N ASP A 94 -17.43 1.70 0.41
CA ASP A 94 -17.12 2.64 1.49
C ASP A 94 -16.86 4.05 0.92
N ASN A 95 -16.61 5.03 1.80
CA ASN A 95 -16.33 6.40 1.38
C ASN A 95 -15.01 6.56 0.58
N CYS A 96 -14.20 5.50 0.52
CA CYS A 96 -12.94 5.45 -0.24
C CYS A 96 -13.12 4.84 -1.63
N GLY A 97 -14.32 4.30 -1.93
CA GLY A 97 -14.60 3.61 -3.19
C GLY A 97 -14.18 2.14 -3.18
N VAL A 98 -14.01 1.52 -2.00
CA VAL A 98 -13.71 0.09 -1.87
C VAL A 98 -14.99 -0.66 -1.57
N CYS A 99 -15.32 -1.65 -2.40
CA CYS A 99 -16.50 -2.47 -2.19
C CYS A 99 -16.41 -3.28 -0.89
N ASN A 100 -17.43 -3.17 -0.03
CA ASN A 100 -17.42 -3.76 1.32
C ASN A 100 -16.19 -3.34 2.15
N GLY A 101 -15.65 -2.15 1.88
CA GLY A 101 -14.50 -1.61 2.59
C GLY A 101 -14.84 -1.12 3.99
N ASP A 102 -13.80 -0.94 4.81
CA ASP A 102 -13.88 -0.45 6.18
C ASP A 102 -13.59 1.05 6.30
N GLY A 103 -13.33 1.74 5.18
CA GLY A 103 -12.94 3.14 5.14
C GLY A 103 -11.47 3.42 5.48
N SER A 104 -10.62 2.40 5.59
CA SER A 104 -9.20 2.55 5.97
C SER A 104 -8.26 2.95 4.82
N THR A 105 -8.75 2.92 3.58
CA THR A 105 -7.92 3.16 2.38
C THR A 105 -7.83 4.63 1.96
N CYS A 106 -8.56 5.50 2.65
CA CYS A 106 -8.56 6.94 2.44
C CYS A 106 -8.70 7.66 3.79
N ARG A 107 -8.46 8.97 3.80
CA ARG A 107 -8.69 9.82 4.97
C ARG A 107 -9.73 10.88 4.69
N LEU A 108 -10.46 11.28 5.73
CA LEU A 108 -11.34 12.44 5.66
C LEU A 108 -10.53 13.74 5.81
N VAL A 109 -10.56 14.57 4.77
CA VAL A 109 -10.03 15.94 4.82
C VAL A 109 -11.20 16.89 4.97
N ARG A 110 -11.19 17.70 6.03
CA ARG A 110 -12.17 18.76 6.27
C ARG A 110 -11.45 20.02 6.71
N GLY A 111 -11.94 21.17 6.29
CA GLY A 111 -11.33 22.43 6.64
C GLY A 111 -12.21 23.62 6.31
N GLN A 112 -11.74 24.78 6.74
CA GLN A 112 -12.33 26.06 6.42
C GLN A 112 -11.23 27.04 6.03
N TYR A 113 -11.47 27.75 4.95
CA TYR A 113 -10.66 28.86 4.49
C TYR A 113 -11.46 30.15 4.67
N LYS A 114 -10.80 31.24 5.06
CA LYS A 114 -11.39 32.57 5.11
C LYS A 114 -10.55 33.47 4.21
N SER A 115 -11.19 34.16 3.26
CA SER A 115 -10.49 35.12 2.42
C SER A 115 -10.04 36.31 3.28
N GLN A 116 -8.88 36.86 2.95
CA GLN A 116 -8.40 38.10 3.54
C GLN A 116 -8.41 39.17 2.45
N LEU A 117 -8.98 40.33 2.76
CA LEU A 117 -8.93 41.51 1.89
C LEU A 117 -7.48 41.91 1.63
N SER A 118 -6.96 41.54 0.45
CA SER A 118 -5.64 41.96 -0.02
C SER A 118 -5.80 42.70 -1.34
N ALA A 119 -5.44 43.99 -1.35
CA ALA A 119 -5.53 44.85 -2.53
C ALA A 119 -4.62 44.42 -3.69
N THR A 120 -3.70 43.48 -3.46
CA THR A 120 -2.69 43.03 -4.44
C THR A 120 -2.89 41.60 -4.93
N LYS A 121 -3.80 40.81 -4.35
CA LYS A 121 -3.98 39.40 -4.71
C LYS A 121 -5.40 39.13 -5.20
N LEU A 122 -5.53 38.89 -6.51
CA LEU A 122 -6.82 38.62 -7.17
C LEU A 122 -7.33 37.21 -6.90
N ASP A 123 -6.44 36.22 -6.88
CA ASP A 123 -6.79 34.80 -6.73
C ASP A 123 -6.05 34.18 -5.54
N ASP A 124 -6.81 33.52 -4.67
CA ASP A 124 -6.32 32.84 -3.47
C ASP A 124 -6.55 31.34 -3.54
N THR A 125 -5.53 30.53 -3.22
CA THR A 125 -5.65 29.07 -3.21
C THR A 125 -6.26 28.60 -1.90
N VAL A 126 -7.39 27.91 -2.00
CA VAL A 126 -8.16 27.38 -0.87
C VAL A 126 -7.64 26.01 -0.45
N VAL A 127 -7.61 25.07 -1.39
CA VAL A 127 -7.22 23.68 -1.13
C VAL A 127 -6.80 22.99 -2.43
N ALA A 128 -5.79 22.13 -2.34
CA ALA A 128 -5.44 21.19 -3.40
C ALA A 128 -6.06 19.82 -3.08
N ILE A 129 -6.82 19.28 -4.02
CA ILE A 129 -7.52 18.01 -3.94
C ILE A 129 -6.82 17.05 -4.90
N PRO A 130 -6.11 16.04 -4.38
CA PRO A 130 -5.29 15.17 -5.22
C PRO A 130 -6.15 14.20 -6.04
N TYR A 131 -5.57 13.70 -7.12
CA TYR A 131 -6.05 12.60 -7.93
C TYR A 131 -6.63 11.46 -7.08
N GLY A 132 -7.75 10.88 -7.54
CA GLY A 132 -8.43 9.77 -6.88
C GLY A 132 -9.27 10.15 -5.66
N SER A 133 -9.31 11.43 -5.27
CA SER A 133 -10.20 11.88 -4.18
C SER A 133 -11.67 11.67 -4.52
N ARG A 134 -12.49 11.48 -3.48
CA ARG A 134 -13.93 11.16 -3.60
C ARG A 134 -14.78 12.01 -2.65
N HIS A 135 -16.07 12.09 -2.98
CA HIS A 135 -17.12 12.82 -2.24
C HIS A 135 -16.72 14.25 -1.87
N ILE A 136 -16.19 14.98 -2.84
CA ILE A 136 -15.80 16.36 -2.64
C ILE A 136 -17.05 17.22 -2.52
N ARG A 137 -17.11 18.03 -1.47
CA ARG A 137 -18.09 19.08 -1.31
C ARG A 137 -17.43 20.34 -0.80
N LEU A 138 -17.58 21.43 -1.56
CA LEU A 138 -17.19 22.77 -1.16
C LEU A 138 -18.42 23.68 -1.08
N VAL A 139 -18.43 24.54 -0.06
CA VAL A 139 -19.46 25.55 0.15
C VAL A 139 -18.76 26.87 0.39
N LEU A 140 -18.84 27.77 -0.59
CA LEU A 140 -18.42 29.16 -0.49
C LEU A 140 -19.61 29.99 -0.02
N LYS A 141 -19.40 30.82 1.00
CA LYS A 141 -20.34 31.85 1.45
C LYS A 141 -19.64 33.21 1.38
N GLY A 142 -20.26 34.18 0.73
CA GLY A 142 -19.68 35.51 0.54
C GLY A 142 -19.66 35.95 -0.93
N PRO A 143 -19.09 37.13 -1.21
CA PRO A 143 -19.11 37.74 -2.54
C PRO A 143 -18.07 37.16 -3.52
N ASP A 144 -17.09 36.40 -3.05
CA ASP A 144 -16.05 35.82 -3.91
C ASP A 144 -16.63 34.73 -4.84
N HIS A 145 -15.86 34.31 -5.84
CA HIS A 145 -16.27 33.27 -6.79
C HIS A 145 -15.31 32.10 -6.80
N LEU A 146 -15.82 30.86 -6.80
CA LEU A 146 -15.01 29.66 -6.93
C LEU A 146 -14.40 29.54 -8.33
N TYR A 147 -13.11 29.20 -8.35
CA TYR A 147 -12.35 29.00 -9.57
C TYR A 147 -11.55 27.70 -9.50
N LEU A 148 -11.52 26.94 -10.59
CA LEU A 148 -10.92 25.62 -10.65
C LEU A 148 -9.73 25.61 -11.58
N GLU A 149 -8.58 25.24 -11.03
CA GLU A 149 -7.43 24.82 -11.82
C GLU A 149 -7.29 23.32 -11.72
N THR A 150 -6.92 22.71 -12.83
CA THR A 150 -6.67 21.28 -12.91
C THR A 150 -5.25 21.02 -13.37
N LYS A 151 -4.67 19.94 -12.86
CA LYS A 151 -3.37 19.45 -13.28
C LYS A 151 -3.47 17.94 -13.49
N SER A 152 -3.49 17.53 -14.74
CA SER A 152 -3.47 16.12 -15.12
C SER A 152 -2.17 15.42 -14.69
N LEU A 153 -2.19 14.09 -14.69
CA LEU A 153 -0.99 13.27 -14.43
C LEU A 153 0.12 13.50 -15.47
N GLN A 154 -0.22 13.87 -16.71
CA GLN A 154 0.78 14.26 -17.73
C GLN A 154 1.28 15.71 -17.58
N GLY A 155 0.79 16.44 -16.58
CA GLY A 155 1.18 17.82 -16.29
C GLY A 155 0.46 18.89 -17.10
N ALA A 156 -0.51 18.51 -17.95
CA ALA A 156 -1.39 19.46 -18.62
C ALA A 156 -2.22 20.22 -17.58
N LYS A 157 -2.30 21.55 -17.74
CA LYS A 157 -3.07 22.43 -16.87
C LYS A 157 -4.32 22.90 -17.59
N GLY A 158 -5.46 22.84 -16.91
CA GLY A 158 -6.73 23.36 -17.39
C GLY A 158 -7.30 24.39 -16.41
N GLU A 159 -7.82 25.49 -16.94
CA GLU A 159 -8.47 26.55 -16.18
C GLU A 159 -9.98 26.55 -16.49
N ASN A 160 -10.81 26.46 -15.45
CA ASN A 160 -12.26 26.38 -15.61
C ASN A 160 -12.97 27.32 -14.62
N SER A 161 -13.73 28.27 -15.15
CA SER A 161 -14.65 29.11 -14.37
C SER A 161 -16.07 28.64 -14.59
N LEU A 162 -16.76 28.29 -13.51
CA LEU A 162 -18.13 27.78 -13.55
C LEU A 162 -19.09 28.93 -13.30
N SER A 163 -19.63 29.53 -14.37
CA SER A 163 -20.42 30.77 -14.25
C SER A 163 -21.89 30.54 -13.92
N SER A 164 -22.43 29.35 -14.25
CA SER A 164 -23.86 29.02 -14.15
C SER A 164 -24.07 27.67 -13.49
N THR A 165 -25.24 27.48 -12.86
CA THR A 165 -25.61 26.21 -12.23
C THR A 165 -25.73 25.11 -13.28
N GLY A 166 -25.07 23.98 -13.04
CA GLY A 166 -25.09 22.84 -13.94
C GLY A 166 -24.03 21.80 -13.59
N THR A 167 -24.02 20.73 -14.39
CA THR A 167 -23.01 19.67 -14.31
C THR A 167 -22.04 19.82 -15.47
N PHE A 168 -20.75 19.86 -15.16
CA PHE A 168 -19.67 20.09 -16.12
C PHE A 168 -18.69 18.92 -16.11
N LEU A 169 -18.16 18.56 -17.27
CA LEU A 169 -17.09 17.57 -17.36
C LEU A 169 -15.75 18.32 -17.41
N VAL A 170 -14.94 18.17 -16.36
CA VAL A 170 -13.63 18.82 -16.24
C VAL A 170 -12.57 17.74 -16.06
N ASP A 171 -11.63 17.64 -17.00
CA ASP A 171 -10.58 16.60 -17.00
C ASP A 171 -11.13 15.16 -16.90
N ASN A 172 -12.33 14.88 -17.40
CA ASN A 172 -13.05 13.61 -17.26
C ASN A 172 -13.59 13.33 -15.84
N SER A 173 -13.63 14.35 -14.97
CA SER A 173 -14.35 14.33 -13.69
C SER A 173 -15.63 15.15 -13.80
N SER A 174 -16.73 14.62 -13.27
CA SER A 174 -18.01 15.34 -13.20
C SER A 174 -18.01 16.35 -12.06
N VAL A 175 -18.30 17.61 -12.38
CA VAL A 175 -18.36 18.73 -11.44
C VAL A 175 -19.77 19.30 -11.44
N ASP A 176 -20.50 19.06 -10.36
CA ASP A 176 -21.82 19.65 -10.13
C ASP A 176 -21.66 20.97 -9.37
N PHE A 177 -22.04 22.07 -10.01
CA PHE A 177 -21.91 23.41 -9.47
C PHE A 177 -23.29 24.07 -9.35
N GLN A 178 -23.57 24.60 -8.17
CA GLN A 178 -24.80 25.32 -7.87
C GLN A 178 -24.48 26.72 -7.38
N LYS A 179 -24.97 27.71 -8.10
CA LYS A 179 -24.85 29.12 -7.76
C LYS A 179 -26.14 29.65 -7.18
N PHE A 180 -26.06 30.19 -5.97
CA PHE A 180 -27.12 30.92 -5.29
C PHE A 180 -26.67 32.37 -5.06
N PRO A 181 -27.58 33.29 -4.71
CA PRO A 181 -27.23 34.71 -4.50
C PRO A 181 -26.18 34.96 -3.40
N ASP A 182 -26.13 34.12 -2.37
CA ASP A 182 -25.30 34.28 -1.17
C ASP A 182 -24.25 33.17 -0.97
N LYS A 183 -24.28 32.14 -1.82
CA LYS A 183 -23.42 30.96 -1.70
C LYS A 183 -23.20 30.25 -3.02
N GLU A 184 -22.05 29.59 -3.13
CA GLU A 184 -21.74 28.67 -4.22
C GLU A 184 -21.44 27.29 -3.63
N ILE A 185 -21.97 26.24 -4.27
CA ILE A 185 -21.78 24.86 -3.85
C ILE A 185 -21.16 24.09 -5.01
N LEU A 186 -20.03 23.44 -4.75
CA LEU A 186 -19.38 22.56 -5.71
C LEU A 186 -19.34 21.14 -5.16
N ARG A 187 -19.76 20.17 -5.97
CA ARG A 187 -19.79 18.75 -5.65
C ARG A 187 -19.10 17.95 -6.74
N MET A 188 -18.22 17.04 -6.34
CA MET A 188 -17.61 16.06 -7.24
C MET A 188 -17.68 14.70 -6.54
N ALA A 189 -18.37 13.74 -7.13
CA ALA A 189 -18.50 12.41 -6.54
C ALA A 189 -17.13 11.68 -6.53
N GLY A 190 -16.34 11.88 -7.59
CA GLY A 190 -15.07 11.19 -7.80
C GLY A 190 -15.27 9.75 -8.30
N PRO A 191 -14.19 8.97 -8.44
CA PRO A 191 -12.80 9.34 -8.17
C PRO A 191 -12.32 10.40 -9.16
N LEU A 192 -11.58 11.41 -8.66
CA LEU A 192 -11.01 12.43 -9.53
C LEU A 192 -9.93 11.85 -10.44
N THR A 193 -9.91 12.31 -11.69
CA THR A 193 -8.99 11.90 -12.76
C THR A 193 -7.76 12.79 -12.89
N ALA A 194 -7.70 13.89 -12.14
CA ALA A 194 -6.59 14.84 -12.10
C ALA A 194 -6.47 15.47 -10.69
N ASP A 195 -5.40 16.23 -10.44
CA ASP A 195 -5.31 17.08 -9.26
C ASP A 195 -6.13 18.36 -9.49
N PHE A 196 -6.99 18.71 -8.54
CA PHE A 196 -7.82 19.92 -8.59
C PHE A 196 -7.31 20.93 -7.56
N ILE A 197 -7.00 22.14 -8.02
CA ILE A 197 -6.59 23.26 -7.19
C ILE A 197 -7.76 24.21 -7.13
N ILE A 198 -8.42 24.26 -5.98
CA ILE A 198 -9.53 25.17 -5.75
C ILE A 198 -8.96 26.53 -5.39
N LYS A 199 -9.37 27.53 -6.16
CA LYS A 199 -9.10 28.93 -5.87
C LYS A 199 -10.40 29.70 -5.66
N ILE A 200 -10.27 30.86 -5.03
CA ILE A 200 -11.31 31.88 -5.03
C ILE A 200 -10.78 33.12 -5.73
N ARG A 201 -11.63 33.76 -6.52
CA ARG A 201 -11.36 35.08 -7.08
C ARG A 201 -12.05 36.13 -6.22
N ASN A 202 -11.28 37.10 -5.74
CA ASN A 202 -11.80 38.16 -4.91
C ASN A 202 -12.63 39.13 -5.77
N LEU A 203 -13.92 39.28 -5.46
CA LEU A 203 -14.87 40.11 -6.22
C LEU A 203 -15.54 41.19 -5.37
N GLY A 204 -15.25 41.26 -4.07
CA GLY A 204 -16.03 42.07 -3.14
C GLY A 204 -15.23 42.72 -2.02
N ALA A 205 -15.87 43.67 -1.34
CA ALA A 205 -15.32 44.40 -0.20
C ALA A 205 -15.56 43.70 1.16
N ALA A 206 -16.09 42.47 1.16
CA ALA A 206 -16.44 41.70 2.35
C ALA A 206 -15.79 40.32 2.32
N ASP A 207 -15.50 39.77 3.50
CA ASP A 207 -14.86 38.47 3.65
C ASP A 207 -15.77 37.33 3.15
N SER A 208 -15.16 36.34 2.50
CA SER A 208 -15.79 35.08 2.15
C SER A 208 -15.20 33.92 2.95
N ALA A 209 -16.01 32.89 3.16
CA ALA A 209 -15.58 31.66 3.82
C ALA A 209 -15.89 30.45 2.94
N VAL A 210 -14.89 29.59 2.76
CA VAL A 210 -15.05 28.30 2.07
C VAL A 210 -14.95 27.18 3.09
N GLN A 211 -15.99 26.37 3.19
CA GLN A 211 -15.95 25.11 3.91
C GLN A 211 -15.79 23.97 2.91
N PHE A 212 -14.88 23.03 3.18
CA PHE A 212 -14.64 21.91 2.30
C PHE A 212 -14.51 20.59 3.07
N ILE A 213 -14.96 19.53 2.42
CA ILE A 213 -14.86 18.16 2.91
C ILE A 213 -14.67 17.21 1.72
N PHE A 214 -13.76 16.26 1.84
CA PHE A 214 -13.52 15.21 0.84
C PHE A 214 -12.74 14.04 1.43
N TYR A 215 -12.76 12.90 0.74
CA TYR A 215 -11.95 11.75 1.08
C TYR A 215 -10.72 11.67 0.17
N GLN A 216 -9.54 11.71 0.76
CA GLN A 216 -8.26 11.65 0.07
C GLN A 216 -7.69 10.22 0.13
N PRO A 217 -7.36 9.57 -1.00
CA PRO A 217 -6.78 8.24 -1.00
C PRO A 217 -5.40 8.21 -0.33
N ILE A 218 -5.13 7.16 0.44
CA ILE A 218 -3.83 6.91 1.06
C ILE A 218 -2.95 6.18 0.04
N ILE A 219 -2.12 6.93 -0.68
CA ILE A 219 -1.27 6.41 -1.77
C ILE A 219 -0.06 5.62 -1.27
N HIS A 220 0.43 5.90 -0.06
CA HIS A 220 1.56 5.22 0.55
C HIS A 220 1.04 4.32 1.67
N ARG A 221 1.22 3.00 1.52
CA ARG A 221 0.68 2.02 2.46
C ARG A 221 1.75 1.05 2.92
N TRP A 222 1.64 0.61 4.17
CA TRP A 222 2.45 -0.49 4.65
C TRP A 222 2.03 -1.79 3.99
N ARG A 223 3.02 -2.53 3.50
CA ARG A 223 2.86 -3.87 2.98
C ARG A 223 3.70 -4.83 3.80
N GLU A 224 3.10 -5.91 4.26
CA GLU A 224 3.83 -7.01 4.89
C GLU A 224 4.73 -7.71 3.87
N THR A 225 5.96 -7.99 4.27
CA THR A 225 6.93 -8.74 3.47
C THR A 225 6.79 -10.24 3.69
N ASP A 226 7.33 -11.03 2.79
CA ASP A 226 7.51 -12.45 3.02
C ASP A 226 8.43 -12.71 4.22
N PHE A 227 8.42 -13.94 4.72
CA PHE A 227 9.36 -14.34 5.77
C PHE A 227 10.80 -14.19 5.30
N PHE A 228 11.62 -13.54 6.13
CA PHE A 228 13.07 -13.58 5.95
C PHE A 228 13.61 -15.01 6.13
N PRO A 229 14.82 -15.30 5.61
CA PRO A 229 15.48 -16.57 5.86
C PRO A 229 15.52 -16.92 7.35
N CYS A 230 15.34 -18.21 7.66
CA CYS A 230 15.38 -18.73 9.03
C CYS A 230 16.71 -18.41 9.72
N SER A 231 16.69 -18.10 11.01
CA SER A 231 17.88 -17.77 11.81
C SER A 231 18.91 -18.90 11.88
N ALA A 232 18.47 -20.14 11.72
CA ALA A 232 19.29 -21.34 11.72
C ALA A 232 18.87 -22.25 10.56
N THR A 233 19.79 -23.01 9.99
CA THR A 233 19.49 -23.98 8.91
C THR A 233 19.06 -25.36 9.44
N CYS A 234 19.26 -25.60 10.74
CA CYS A 234 18.90 -26.81 11.47
C CYS A 234 18.87 -26.49 12.98
N GLY A 235 18.39 -27.43 13.79
CA GLY A 235 18.43 -27.31 15.25
C GLY A 235 17.44 -26.29 15.82
N GLY A 236 16.37 -25.98 15.09
CA GLY A 236 15.36 -24.99 15.49
C GLY A 236 15.83 -23.55 15.29
N GLY A 237 15.05 -22.79 14.52
CA GLY A 237 15.26 -21.37 14.32
C GLY A 237 13.94 -20.60 14.27
N TYR A 238 14.06 -19.29 14.08
CA TYR A 238 12.92 -18.41 13.92
C TYR A 238 13.07 -17.61 12.62
N GLN A 239 11.95 -17.39 11.96
CA GLN A 239 11.81 -16.45 10.85
C GLN A 239 10.78 -15.40 11.23
N LEU A 240 10.96 -14.21 10.67
CA LEU A 240 10.11 -13.06 10.94
C LEU A 240 9.70 -12.38 9.64
N THR A 241 8.51 -11.77 9.64
CA THR A 241 8.11 -10.82 8.60
C THR A 241 8.49 -9.40 9.01
N SER A 242 8.65 -8.50 8.04
CA SER A 242 8.72 -7.05 8.25
C SER A 242 7.60 -6.35 7.46
N ALA A 243 7.56 -5.03 7.53
CA ALA A 243 6.70 -4.20 6.71
C ALA A 243 7.51 -3.11 6.00
N GLU A 244 7.22 -2.95 4.72
CA GLU A 244 7.81 -1.94 3.83
C GLU A 244 6.75 -0.91 3.43
N CYS A 245 7.16 0.36 3.30
CA CYS A 245 6.27 1.40 2.79
C CYS A 245 6.21 1.35 1.26
N TYR A 246 5.02 1.25 0.72
CA TYR A 246 4.80 1.04 -0.71
C TYR A 246 3.96 2.16 -1.33
N ASP A 247 4.42 2.72 -2.44
CA ASP A 247 3.66 3.67 -3.26
C ASP A 247 2.78 2.92 -4.26
N LEU A 248 1.46 3.03 -4.09
CA LEU A 248 0.47 2.39 -4.97
C LEU A 248 0.47 2.96 -6.40
N ARG A 249 0.92 4.20 -6.58
CA ARG A 249 0.91 4.85 -7.90
C ARG A 249 2.09 4.41 -8.76
N SER A 250 3.29 4.37 -8.17
CA SER A 250 4.50 3.93 -8.87
C SER A 250 4.77 2.43 -8.75
N ASN A 251 4.04 1.74 -7.87
CA ASN A 251 4.23 0.32 -7.55
C ASN A 251 5.67 0.05 -7.08
N ARG A 252 6.17 0.87 -6.14
CA ARG A 252 7.56 0.81 -5.65
C ARG A 252 7.63 0.98 -4.14
N VAL A 253 8.68 0.39 -3.56
CA VAL A 253 9.04 0.63 -2.15
C VAL A 253 9.63 2.04 -2.04
N VAL A 254 9.11 2.80 -1.08
CA VAL A 254 9.55 4.16 -0.76
C VAL A 254 9.99 4.23 0.70
N ALA A 255 10.60 5.34 1.09
CA ALA A 255 11.05 5.53 2.46
C ALA A 255 9.87 5.50 3.47
N ASP A 256 10.09 4.85 4.61
CA ASP A 256 9.10 4.68 5.68
C ASP A 256 8.37 5.98 6.09
N GLN A 257 9.05 7.13 6.03
CA GLN A 257 8.47 8.45 6.34
C GLN A 257 7.18 8.79 5.57
N TYR A 258 7.03 8.27 4.34
CA TYR A 258 5.84 8.52 3.52
C TYR A 258 4.60 7.81 4.07
N CYS A 259 4.78 6.66 4.74
CA CYS A 259 3.71 5.92 5.36
C CYS A 259 3.37 6.41 6.78
N HIS A 260 4.33 7.06 7.47
CA HIS A 260 4.12 7.65 8.80
C HIS A 260 3.22 8.89 8.82
N TYR A 261 2.88 9.44 7.66
CA TYR A 261 2.11 10.67 7.57
C TYR A 261 0.64 10.50 8.04
N TYR A 262 0.12 9.27 8.07
CA TYR A 262 -1.29 8.99 8.37
C TYR A 262 -1.45 8.01 9.54
N PRO A 263 -2.21 8.36 10.60
CA PRO A 263 -2.42 7.48 11.75
C PRO A 263 -3.22 6.21 11.42
N GLU A 264 -4.08 6.27 10.39
CA GLU A 264 -4.85 5.11 9.90
C GLU A 264 -3.97 4.09 9.17
N ASN A 265 -2.80 4.52 8.66
CA ASN A 265 -1.84 3.66 7.97
C ASN A 265 -0.91 2.99 8.99
N ILE A 266 -1.45 2.01 9.70
CA ILE A 266 -0.76 1.31 10.79
C ILE A 266 0.28 0.33 10.22
N LYS A 267 1.53 0.44 10.70
CA LYS A 267 2.59 -0.52 10.35
C LYS A 267 2.26 -1.90 10.94
N PRO A 268 2.14 -2.96 10.12
CA PRO A 268 1.94 -4.32 10.61
C PRO A 268 3.05 -4.73 11.57
N LYS A 269 2.67 -5.44 12.64
CA LYS A 269 3.65 -6.00 13.57
C LYS A 269 4.33 -7.21 12.91
N PRO A 270 5.65 -7.38 13.08
CA PRO A 270 6.36 -8.58 12.66
C PRO A 270 5.69 -9.84 13.20
N LYS A 271 5.43 -10.81 12.31
CA LYS A 271 5.00 -12.15 12.72
C LYS A 271 6.24 -13.00 12.97
N LEU A 272 6.24 -13.73 14.07
CA LEU A 272 7.28 -14.69 14.42
C LEU A 272 6.79 -16.10 14.09
N GLN A 273 7.62 -16.90 13.43
CA GLN A 273 7.32 -18.30 13.16
C GLN A 273 8.57 -19.16 13.37
N GLU A 274 8.38 -20.34 13.98
CA GLU A 274 9.43 -21.34 14.11
C GLU A 274 9.72 -22.02 12.75
N CYS A 275 10.98 -22.36 12.51
CA CYS A 275 11.46 -22.99 11.28
C CYS A 275 12.63 -23.94 11.56
N ASN A 276 12.90 -24.85 10.62
CA ASN A 276 14.04 -25.78 10.65
C ASN A 276 14.16 -26.57 11.97
N LEU A 277 13.06 -27.21 12.37
CA LEU A 277 12.92 -27.97 13.62
C LEU A 277 13.64 -29.32 13.61
N ASP A 278 14.25 -29.70 12.49
CA ASP A 278 15.04 -30.92 12.40
C ASP A 278 16.39 -30.73 13.12
N PRO A 279 16.89 -31.76 13.86
CA PRO A 279 18.21 -31.73 14.46
C PRO A 279 19.32 -31.41 13.44
N CYS A 280 20.41 -30.82 13.92
CA CYS A 280 21.54 -30.54 13.05
C CYS A 280 22.25 -31.81 12.58
N PRO A 281 22.83 -31.82 11.36
CA PRO A 281 23.58 -32.96 10.87
C PRO A 281 24.66 -33.40 11.85
N ALA A 282 24.76 -34.71 12.08
CA ALA A 282 25.73 -35.28 13.00
C ALA A 282 27.18 -34.96 12.57
N ARG A 283 28.04 -34.68 13.54
CA ARG A 283 29.45 -34.32 13.33
C ARG A 283 30.37 -35.08 14.28
N TRP A 284 31.63 -35.25 13.89
CA TRP A 284 32.66 -35.75 14.81
C TRP A 284 33.05 -34.65 15.81
N GLU A 285 33.05 -35.00 17.09
CA GLU A 285 33.50 -34.16 18.20
C GLU A 285 34.69 -34.86 18.88
N ALA A 286 35.75 -34.11 19.21
CA ALA A 286 36.95 -34.66 19.81
C ALA A 286 37.20 -34.04 21.19
N THR A 287 37.56 -34.87 22.17
CA THR A 287 37.99 -34.39 23.47
C THR A 287 39.36 -33.69 23.37
N PRO A 288 39.76 -32.92 24.40
CA PRO A 288 41.15 -32.49 24.54
C PRO A 288 42.12 -33.68 24.50
N TRP A 289 43.34 -33.43 24.05
CA TRP A 289 44.41 -34.42 24.05
C TRP A 289 44.80 -34.80 25.48
N THR A 290 45.11 -36.08 25.69
CA THR A 290 45.73 -36.57 26.92
C THR A 290 47.13 -35.97 27.09
N ALA A 291 47.67 -36.02 28.30
CA ALA A 291 49.08 -35.77 28.52
C ALA A 291 49.94 -36.67 27.61
N CYS A 292 51.07 -36.14 27.15
CA CYS A 292 52.00 -36.89 26.32
C CYS A 292 52.60 -38.06 27.11
N SER A 293 52.72 -39.23 26.48
CA SER A 293 53.29 -40.42 27.12
C SER A 293 54.72 -40.24 27.60
N SER A 294 55.48 -39.36 26.94
CA SER A 294 56.88 -39.08 27.21
C SER A 294 57.06 -37.58 27.36
N SER A 295 57.83 -37.13 28.35
CA SER A 295 58.18 -35.72 28.50
C SER A 295 59.26 -35.26 27.51
N CYS A 296 59.97 -36.17 26.86
CA CYS A 296 60.99 -35.93 25.84
C CYS A 296 61.24 -37.21 25.02
N GLY A 297 61.99 -37.13 23.93
CA GLY A 297 62.40 -38.26 23.09
C GLY A 297 61.32 -38.80 22.15
N GLY A 298 60.21 -38.08 21.99
CA GLY A 298 59.04 -38.52 21.23
C GLY A 298 58.07 -39.35 22.08
N GLY A 299 56.84 -38.88 22.19
CA GLY A 299 55.73 -39.59 22.82
C GLY A 299 54.46 -39.54 21.96
N ILE A 300 53.41 -40.20 22.44
CA ILE A 300 52.09 -40.21 21.83
C ILE A 300 51.09 -39.60 22.82
N GLN A 301 50.23 -38.73 22.31
CA GLN A 301 49.03 -38.28 22.99
C GLN A 301 47.81 -38.80 22.25
N SER A 302 46.75 -39.10 22.99
CA SER A 302 45.51 -39.68 22.48
C SER A 302 44.31 -38.80 22.85
N ARG A 303 43.19 -38.95 22.15
CA ARG A 303 41.93 -38.29 22.47
C ARG A 303 40.75 -39.17 22.09
N ALA A 304 39.61 -39.00 22.74
CA ALA A 304 38.38 -39.65 22.31
C ALA A 304 37.73 -38.84 21.19
N VAL A 305 37.16 -39.54 20.20
CA VAL A 305 36.38 -38.94 19.11
C VAL A 305 35.04 -39.65 19.07
N SER A 306 33.95 -38.91 19.23
CA SER A 306 32.58 -39.44 19.22
C SER A 306 31.74 -38.72 18.15
N CYS A 307 30.76 -39.43 17.59
CA CYS A 307 29.78 -38.84 16.70
C CYS A 307 28.71 -38.17 17.57
N VAL A 308 28.42 -36.89 17.32
CA VAL A 308 27.45 -36.12 18.09
C VAL A 308 26.42 -35.44 17.19
N GLU A 309 25.21 -35.28 17.71
CA GLU A 309 24.09 -34.58 17.07
C GLU A 309 23.56 -33.52 18.03
N GLU A 310 23.17 -32.38 17.49
CA GLU A 310 22.67 -31.24 18.26
C GLU A 310 21.16 -31.09 18.02
N ASP A 311 20.40 -31.12 19.11
CA ASP A 311 18.95 -31.00 19.08
C ASP A 311 18.46 -29.54 19.04
N ILE A 312 17.14 -29.37 19.04
CA ILE A 312 16.48 -28.06 18.99
C ILE A 312 16.73 -27.17 20.23
N GLN A 313 17.27 -27.73 21.32
CA GLN A 313 17.59 -27.01 22.55
C GLN A 313 19.09 -26.69 22.64
N GLY A 314 19.87 -26.99 21.60
CA GLY A 314 21.33 -26.89 21.61
C GLY A 314 22.00 -27.97 22.46
N HIS A 315 21.28 -29.04 22.79
CA HIS A 315 21.83 -30.16 23.55
C HIS A 315 22.58 -31.10 22.60
N VAL A 316 23.87 -31.27 22.88
CA VAL A 316 24.76 -32.14 22.11
C VAL A 316 24.75 -33.53 22.72
N THR A 317 24.28 -34.52 21.96
CA THR A 317 24.22 -35.92 22.40
C THR A 317 25.12 -36.81 21.55
N SER A 318 25.72 -37.83 22.17
CA SER A 318 26.44 -38.86 21.43
C SER A 318 25.45 -39.74 20.69
N VAL A 319 25.65 -39.89 19.39
CA VAL A 319 24.83 -40.73 18.51
C VAL A 319 25.67 -41.84 17.88
N GLU A 320 25.02 -42.74 17.16
CA GLU A 320 25.67 -43.86 16.50
C GLU A 320 26.69 -43.40 15.44
N GLU A 321 27.87 -44.01 15.40
CA GLU A 321 28.98 -43.58 14.52
C GLU A 321 28.61 -43.51 13.04
N TRP A 322 27.65 -44.33 12.58
CA TRP A 322 27.25 -44.35 11.18
C TRP A 322 26.63 -43.03 10.70
N LYS A 323 26.03 -42.23 11.61
CA LYS A 323 25.49 -40.91 11.27
C LYS A 323 26.56 -39.91 10.82
N CYS A 324 27.81 -40.08 11.27
CA CYS A 324 28.94 -39.21 10.91
C CYS A 324 29.81 -39.74 9.77
N MET A 325 29.51 -40.90 9.18
CA MET A 325 30.38 -41.57 8.18
C MET A 325 30.62 -40.77 6.90
N TYR A 326 29.73 -39.82 6.58
CA TYR A 326 29.89 -38.92 5.43
C TYR A 326 30.91 -37.79 5.67
N THR A 327 31.41 -37.64 6.90
CA THR A 327 32.44 -36.66 7.28
C THR A 327 33.73 -37.38 7.73
N PRO A 328 34.91 -36.84 7.40
CA PRO A 328 36.18 -37.49 7.74
C PRO A 328 36.38 -37.56 9.26
N LYS A 329 36.63 -38.78 9.78
CA LYS A 329 36.89 -39.02 11.20
C LYS A 329 38.20 -38.37 11.63
N MET A 330 38.16 -37.64 12.74
CA MET A 330 39.33 -36.99 13.31
C MET A 330 40.36 -37.99 13.84
N PRO A 331 41.67 -37.66 13.82
CA PRO A 331 42.72 -38.55 14.34
C PRO A 331 42.60 -38.73 15.86
N ILE A 332 42.75 -39.96 16.31
CA ILE A 332 42.63 -40.40 17.72
C ILE A 332 43.98 -40.32 18.45
N ALA A 333 45.09 -40.34 17.71
CA ALA A 333 46.45 -40.26 18.24
C ALA A 333 47.32 -39.31 17.41
N GLN A 334 48.24 -38.60 18.06
CA GLN A 334 49.26 -37.79 17.39
C GLN A 334 50.58 -37.79 18.15
N PRO A 335 51.73 -37.58 17.47
CA PRO A 335 53.02 -37.45 18.12
C PRO A 335 53.09 -36.16 18.97
N CYS A 336 53.83 -36.23 20.07
CA CYS A 336 54.09 -35.10 20.98
C CYS A 336 55.51 -35.19 21.55
N ASN A 337 56.02 -34.07 22.09
CA ASN A 337 57.33 -33.99 22.75
C ASN A 337 58.49 -34.62 21.97
N ILE A 338 58.61 -34.27 20.69
CA ILE A 338 59.58 -34.83 19.73
C ILE A 338 61.02 -34.26 19.93
N PHE A 339 61.27 -33.55 21.03
CA PHE A 339 62.57 -32.99 21.35
C PHE A 339 63.43 -33.98 22.14
N ASP A 340 64.75 -33.92 22.00
CA ASP A 340 65.67 -34.85 22.65
C ASP A 340 65.62 -34.77 24.19
N CYS A 341 65.77 -35.93 24.84
CA CYS A 341 65.87 -35.99 26.29
C CYS A 341 67.20 -35.46 26.81
N PRO A 342 67.21 -34.77 27.97
CA PRO A 342 68.44 -34.36 28.62
C PRO A 342 69.28 -35.59 28.96
N LYS A 343 70.55 -35.57 28.54
CA LYS A 343 71.52 -36.62 28.86
C LYS A 343 72.25 -36.25 30.14
N TRP A 344 72.15 -37.10 31.16
CA TRP A 344 72.99 -36.98 32.35
C TRP A 344 74.42 -37.38 31.98
N LEU A 345 75.35 -36.43 32.05
CA LEU A 345 76.77 -36.69 31.97
C LEU A 345 77.29 -36.82 33.40
N ALA A 346 77.72 -38.02 33.79
CA ALA A 346 78.43 -38.22 35.04
C ALA A 346 79.73 -37.41 34.98
N GLN A 347 79.90 -36.47 35.90
CA GLN A 347 81.17 -35.79 36.09
C GLN A 347 82.11 -36.70 36.89
N GLU A 348 83.40 -36.41 36.85
CA GLU A 348 84.39 -37.12 37.65
C GLU A 348 84.09 -36.96 39.15
N TRP A 349 84.25 -38.04 39.91
CA TRP A 349 84.04 -38.02 41.37
C TRP A 349 85.02 -37.07 42.05
N SER A 350 84.51 -36.05 42.72
CA SER A 350 85.33 -35.17 43.56
C SER A 350 85.49 -35.74 44.99
N PRO A 351 86.67 -35.66 45.62
CA PRO A 351 86.86 -36.08 47.00
C PRO A 351 86.03 -35.23 47.97
N VAL A 352 85.43 -35.88 48.97
CA VAL A 352 84.60 -35.25 50.00
C VAL A 352 85.48 -34.43 50.94
N THR A 353 85.32 -33.12 50.97
CA THR A 353 85.86 -32.26 52.03
C THR A 353 84.97 -32.33 53.26
N VAL A 354 85.43 -33.00 54.31
CA VAL A 354 84.83 -32.94 55.66
C VAL A 354 85.01 -31.53 56.22
N PRO A 355 83.95 -30.83 56.68
CA PRO A 355 84.12 -29.55 57.36
C PRO A 355 84.68 -29.79 58.76
N SER A 356 85.88 -29.27 59.03
CA SER A 356 86.43 -29.20 60.39
C SER A 356 85.61 -28.21 61.21
N PHE A 357 84.84 -28.74 62.16
CA PHE A 357 84.32 -27.99 63.30
C PHE A 357 85.51 -27.42 64.09
N PHE A 358 85.65 -26.09 64.13
CA PHE A 358 86.38 -25.41 65.20
C PHE A 358 85.35 -24.86 66.19
N VAL A 359 85.39 -25.39 67.40
CA VAL A 359 84.73 -24.85 68.59
C VAL A 359 85.75 -23.96 69.30
N HIS A 360 85.51 -22.65 69.31
CA HIS A 360 85.68 -21.77 70.48
C HIS A 360 84.87 -20.49 70.26
#